data_AF-A0A6M9PV55-F1
#
_entry.id   AF-A0A6M9PV55-F1
#
_cell.length_a   1.000
_cell.length_b   1.000
_cell.length_c   1.000
_cell.angle_alpha   90.00
_cell.angle_beta   90.00
_cell.angle_gamma   90.00
#
_symmetry.space_group_name_H-M   'P 1'
#
loop_
_entity.id
_entity.type
_entity.pdbx_description
1 polymer ?
#
loop_
_entity_poly.entity_id
_entity_poly.type
_entity_poly.pdbx_seq_one_letter_code
_entity_poly.pdbx_strand_id
1 'polypeptide(L)'
;MIENNQTKSKKTTTTKTKGGARQGAGRKEGSLTKRTREIAEIAVNQGITPLEVMIRTMQEILDEATNQDHQDAAVMAENRIKLLNMAANIAKHAAPYMHPRLSAIEHTGKDGAPLQSGVLVVPSAMSVDEWEQAAQTKP
;
A
#
# COMPACT_ATOMS: atom_id res chain seq x y z
N MET A 1 14.13 -21.45 5.87
CA MET A 1 14.43 -21.10 7.27
C MET A 1 13.72 -19.78 7.57
N ILE A 2 12.66 -19.78 8.40
CA ILE A 2 11.92 -18.56 8.76
C ILE A 2 12.38 -18.16 10.15
N GLU A 3 13.25 -17.14 10.24
CA GLU A 3 13.71 -16.61 11.51
C GLU A 3 12.56 -15.90 12.24
N ASN A 4 12.14 -16.50 13.35
CA ASN A 4 11.13 -15.96 14.24
C ASN A 4 11.75 -14.82 15.08
N ASN A 5 11.68 -13.57 14.60
CA ASN A 5 12.29 -12.39 15.24
C ASN A 5 11.50 -11.83 16.45
N GLN A 6 10.49 -12.55 16.94
CA GLN A 6 9.80 -12.19 18.18
C GLN A 6 10.41 -12.96 19.35
N THR A 7 11.55 -12.49 19.86
CA THR A 7 12.11 -13.03 21.10
C THR A 7 11.26 -12.55 22.28
N LYS A 8 10.38 -13.41 22.80
CA LYS A 8 9.78 -13.19 24.12
C LYS A 8 10.90 -13.26 25.15
N SER A 9 11.31 -12.10 25.67
CA SER A 9 12.37 -11.99 26.68
C SER A 9 12.05 -12.88 27.89
N LYS A 10 12.93 -13.85 28.18
CA LYS A 10 12.86 -14.67 29.41
C LYS A 10 13.04 -13.76 30.62
N LYS A 11 12.06 -13.78 31.53
CA LYS A 11 12.04 -12.97 32.75
C LYS A 11 12.96 -13.62 33.79
N THR A 12 14.20 -13.16 33.89
CA THR A 12 15.14 -13.55 34.95
C THR A 12 14.90 -12.71 36.20
N THR A 13 14.74 -13.40 37.33
CA THR A 13 14.48 -12.85 38.65
C THR A 13 15.72 -12.21 39.28
N THR A 14 15.45 -11.14 40.04
CA THR A 14 16.23 -10.56 41.15
C THR A 14 17.57 -9.87 40.83
N THR A 15 17.50 -8.55 40.62
CA THR A 15 18.34 -7.54 41.29
C THR A 15 17.62 -6.19 41.22
N LYS A 16 17.50 -5.50 42.36
CA LYS A 16 16.79 -4.20 42.47
C LYS A 16 17.63 -3.08 41.86
N THR A 17 17.39 -2.65 40.61
CA THR A 17 17.82 -1.33 40.12
C THR A 17 17.00 -0.84 38.90
N LYS A 18 16.43 0.38 39.06
CA LYS A 18 15.91 1.37 38.07
C LYS A 18 14.78 0.98 37.08
N GLY A 19 13.58 1.51 37.38
CA GLY A 19 12.58 1.96 36.39
C GLY A 19 11.65 0.88 35.82
N GLY A 20 10.46 0.72 36.41
CA GLY A 20 9.40 -0.09 35.83
C GLY A 20 8.83 0.51 34.54
N ALA A 21 8.13 -0.31 33.74
CA ALA A 21 7.43 0.15 32.55
C ALA A 21 6.45 1.28 32.90
N ARG A 22 6.64 2.45 32.30
CA ARG A 22 5.74 3.60 32.47
C ARG A 22 4.49 3.38 31.61
N GLN A 23 3.37 4.02 31.95
CA GLN A 23 2.22 4.03 31.05
C GLN A 23 2.64 4.65 29.70
N GLY A 24 2.36 3.94 28.60
CA GLY A 24 2.84 4.31 27.25
C GLY A 24 4.29 3.93 26.94
N ALA A 25 4.98 3.18 27.82
CA ALA A 25 6.32 2.67 27.52
C ALA A 25 6.26 1.52 26.51
N GLY A 26 7.17 1.56 25.54
CA GLY A 26 7.23 0.59 24.46
C GLY A 26 7.04 1.25 23.09
N ARG A 27 7.14 0.42 22.06
CA ARG A 27 6.99 0.84 20.68
C ARG A 27 5.51 0.81 20.32
N LYS A 28 4.99 1.89 19.69
CA LYS A 28 3.60 1.93 19.22
C LYS A 28 3.30 0.68 18.38
N GLU A 29 2.21 0.01 18.73
CA GLU A 29 1.72 -1.16 18.01
C GLU A 29 1.54 -0.80 16.53
N GLY A 30 1.98 -1.69 15.63
CA GLY A 30 1.92 -1.45 14.19
C GLY A 30 2.95 -0.47 13.61
N SER A 31 3.79 0.19 14.41
CA SER A 31 4.85 1.02 13.81
C SER A 31 5.84 0.15 13.03
N LEU A 32 6.34 0.64 11.90
CA LEU A 32 7.24 -0.10 11.00
C LEU A 32 8.67 -0.13 11.54
N THR A 33 9.25 -1.32 11.76
CA THR A 33 10.65 -1.39 12.27
C THR A 33 11.61 -1.00 11.17
N LYS A 34 12.85 -0.62 11.53
CA LYS A 34 13.93 -0.41 10.54
C LYS A 34 14.08 -1.63 9.63
N ARG A 35 14.15 -2.83 10.22
CA ARG A 35 14.21 -4.11 9.49
C ARG A 35 13.02 -4.34 8.56
N THR A 36 11.80 -4.00 8.97
CA THR A 36 10.60 -4.14 8.11
C THR A 36 10.67 -3.20 6.91
N ARG A 37 11.18 -1.98 7.09
CA ARG A 37 11.35 -1.01 6.01
C ARG A 37 12.44 -1.45 5.03
N GLU A 38 13.59 -1.87 5.54
CA GLU A 38 14.70 -2.37 4.72
C GLU A 38 14.27 -3.55 3.83
N ILE A 39 13.50 -4.51 4.38
CA ILE A 39 12.98 -5.64 3.58
C ILE A 39 12.04 -5.15 2.47
N ALA A 40 11.18 -4.17 2.75
CA ALA A 40 10.29 -3.60 1.75
C ALA A 40 11.08 -2.88 0.64
N GLU A 41 12.10 -2.11 0.99
CA GLU A 41 12.97 -1.43 0.02
C GLU A 41 13.74 -2.45 -0.84
N ILE A 42 14.27 -3.52 -0.25
CA ILE A 42 14.92 -4.61 -0.99
C ILE A 42 13.93 -5.28 -1.95
N ALA A 43 12.71 -5.58 -1.50
CA ALA A 43 11.69 -6.21 -2.34
C ALA A 43 11.28 -5.32 -3.51
N VAL A 44 11.18 -4.01 -3.30
CA VAL A 44 10.93 -3.02 -4.37
C VAL A 44 12.09 -3.00 -5.36
N ASN A 45 13.33 -2.92 -4.89
CA ASN A 45 14.51 -2.90 -5.76
C ASN A 45 14.68 -4.18 -6.59
N GLN A 46 14.28 -5.32 -6.03
CA GLN A 46 14.29 -6.61 -6.71
C GLN A 46 13.04 -6.84 -7.58
N GLY A 47 12.02 -5.98 -7.48
CA GLY A 47 10.74 -6.15 -8.16
C GLY A 47 10.01 -7.44 -7.74
N ILE A 48 10.15 -7.84 -6.47
CA ILE A 48 9.47 -9.01 -5.85
C ILE A 48 8.46 -8.58 -4.79
N THR A 49 8.03 -7.33 -4.88
CA THR A 49 6.84 -6.79 -4.24
C THR A 49 5.65 -7.74 -4.43
N PRO A 50 4.77 -7.87 -3.43
CA PRO A 50 3.57 -8.70 -3.56
C PRO A 50 2.72 -8.36 -4.79
N LEU A 51 2.63 -7.08 -5.16
CA LEU A 51 1.87 -6.64 -6.34
C LEU A 51 2.52 -7.16 -7.63
N GLU A 52 3.82 -6.98 -7.80
CA GLU A 52 4.53 -7.47 -8.97
C GLU A 52 4.45 -8.99 -9.11
N VAL A 53 4.52 -9.74 -8.00
CA VAL A 53 4.35 -11.21 -8.03
C VAL A 53 2.93 -11.58 -8.50
N MET A 54 1.89 -10.92 -8.00
CA MET A 54 0.51 -11.15 -8.45
C MET A 54 0.34 -10.83 -9.94
N ILE A 55 0.89 -9.72 -10.43
CA ILE A 55 0.75 -9.34 -11.84
C ILE A 55 1.49 -10.32 -12.75
N ARG A 56 2.74 -10.67 -12.43
CA ARG A 56 3.54 -11.60 -13.24
C ARG A 56 2.91 -12.98 -13.33
N THR A 57 2.50 -13.54 -12.18
CA THR A 57 1.84 -14.84 -12.14
C THR A 57 0.52 -14.86 -12.92
N MET A 58 -0.27 -13.78 -12.83
CA MET A 58 -1.49 -13.61 -13.63
C MET A 58 -1.17 -13.60 -15.14
N GLN A 59 -0.11 -12.91 -15.56
CA GLN A 59 0.32 -12.83 -16.96
C GLN A 59 0.80 -14.19 -17.49
N GLU A 60 1.66 -14.89 -16.74
CA GLU A 60 2.17 -16.22 -17.14
C GLU A 60 1.02 -17.23 -17.34
N ILE A 61 0.04 -17.23 -16.43
CA ILE A 61 -1.14 -18.11 -16.56
C ILE A 61 -2.00 -17.72 -17.77
N LEU A 62 -2.13 -16.42 -18.06
CA LEU A 62 -2.88 -15.95 -19.23
C LEU A 62 -2.18 -16.36 -20.53
N ASP A 63 -0.87 -16.25 -20.58
CA ASP A 63 -0.06 -16.68 -21.72
C ASP A 63 -0.15 -18.20 -21.89
N GLU A 64 -0.08 -18.97 -20.81
CA GLU A 64 -0.29 -20.43 -20.86
C GLU A 64 -1.69 -20.79 -21.36
N ALA A 65 -2.72 -20.04 -20.95
CA ALA A 65 -4.09 -20.25 -21.41
C ALA A 65 -4.34 -19.89 -22.88
N THR A 66 -3.51 -19.01 -23.46
CA THR A 66 -3.62 -18.60 -24.87
C THR A 66 -2.78 -19.47 -25.80
N ASN A 67 -1.65 -19.99 -25.33
CA ASN A 67 -0.69 -20.76 -26.13
C ASN A 67 -0.89 -22.30 -26.04
N GLN A 68 -2.03 -22.78 -25.53
CA GLN A 68 -2.28 -24.24 -25.51
C GLN A 68 -2.48 -24.76 -26.93
N ASP A 69 -1.58 -25.65 -27.37
CA ASP A 69 -1.67 -26.48 -28.57
C ASP A 69 -1.89 -27.94 -28.16
N HIS A 70 -3.12 -28.33 -27.81
CA HIS A 70 -3.47 -29.74 -27.61
C HIS A 70 -4.46 -30.25 -28.65
N GLN A 71 -4.29 -31.54 -28.97
CA GLN A 71 -4.93 -32.25 -30.08
C GLN A 71 -6.43 -32.51 -29.86
N ASP A 72 -6.93 -32.41 -28.62
CA ASP A 72 -8.34 -32.61 -28.26
C ASP A 72 -9.02 -31.29 -27.83
N ALA A 73 -9.96 -30.81 -28.66
CA ALA A 73 -10.63 -29.52 -28.47
C ALA A 73 -11.46 -29.42 -27.17
N ALA A 74 -12.03 -30.52 -26.68
CA ALA A 74 -12.80 -30.53 -25.43
C ALA A 74 -11.89 -30.38 -24.20
N VAL A 75 -10.77 -31.11 -24.16
CA VAL A 75 -9.78 -31.04 -23.08
C VAL A 75 -9.09 -29.67 -23.07
N MET A 76 -8.88 -29.10 -24.26
CA MET A 76 -8.39 -27.72 -24.43
C MET A 76 -9.32 -26.69 -23.79
N ALA A 77 -10.63 -26.79 -24.05
CA ALA A 77 -11.59 -25.85 -23.47
C ALA A 77 -11.60 -25.92 -21.94
N GLU A 78 -11.59 -27.13 -21.36
CA GLU A 78 -11.58 -27.30 -19.91
C GLU A 78 -10.30 -26.77 -19.24
N ASN A 79 -9.13 -27.11 -19.79
CA ASN A 79 -7.85 -26.65 -19.26
C ASN A 79 -7.71 -25.14 -19.37
N ARG A 80 -8.09 -24.57 -20.52
CA ARG A 80 -8.14 -23.12 -20.73
C ARG A 80 -9.06 -22.43 -19.72
N ILE A 81 -10.26 -22.96 -19.47
CA ILE A 81 -11.20 -22.38 -18.49
C ILE A 81 -10.60 -22.42 -17.08
N LYS A 82 -9.92 -23.51 -16.70
CA LYS A 82 -9.24 -23.61 -15.39
C LYS A 82 -8.15 -22.55 -15.23
N LEU A 83 -7.27 -22.41 -16.23
CA LEU A 83 -6.19 -21.41 -16.20
C LEU A 83 -6.75 -19.98 -16.15
N LEU A 84 -7.76 -19.66 -16.96
CA LEU A 84 -8.41 -18.35 -16.94
C LEU A 84 -9.05 -18.04 -15.58
N ASN A 85 -9.68 -19.03 -14.94
CA ASN A 85 -10.20 -18.85 -13.58
C ASN A 85 -9.10 -18.60 -12.54
N MET A 86 -7.94 -19.27 -12.68
CA MET A 86 -6.78 -19.00 -11.82
C MET A 86 -6.26 -17.57 -12.01
N ALA A 87 -6.08 -17.13 -13.26
CA ALA A 87 -5.68 -15.75 -13.57
C ALA A 87 -6.69 -14.73 -13.01
N ALA A 88 -8.00 -14.97 -13.18
CA ALA A 88 -9.05 -14.09 -12.66
C ALA A 88 -9.02 -13.98 -11.12
N ASN A 89 -8.73 -15.08 -10.41
CA ASN A 89 -8.58 -15.06 -8.96
C ASN A 89 -7.40 -14.20 -8.52
N ILE A 90 -6.25 -14.31 -9.20
CA ILE A 90 -5.08 -13.46 -8.89
C ILE A 90 -5.37 -11.99 -9.21
N ALA A 91 -6.03 -11.72 -10.34
CA ALA A 91 -6.45 -10.36 -10.71
C ALA A 91 -7.34 -9.72 -9.63
N LYS A 92 -8.28 -10.49 -9.06
CA LYS A 92 -9.12 -10.05 -7.94
C LYS A 92 -8.30 -9.67 -6.70
N HIS A 93 -7.22 -10.39 -6.40
CA HIS A 93 -6.33 -10.06 -5.30
C HIS A 93 -5.47 -8.82 -5.57
N ALA A 94 -5.08 -8.58 -6.83
CA ALA A 94 -4.31 -7.40 -7.22
C ALA A 94 -5.17 -6.12 -7.30
N ALA A 95 -6.47 -6.24 -7.60
CA ALA A 95 -7.39 -5.13 -7.82
C ALA A 95 -7.35 -3.99 -6.77
N PRO A 96 -7.28 -4.25 -5.44
CA PRO A 96 -7.25 -3.18 -4.44
C PRO A 96 -6.04 -2.25 -4.53
N TYR A 97 -4.95 -2.71 -5.14
CA TYR A 97 -3.70 -1.95 -5.29
C TYR A 97 -3.63 -1.17 -6.61
N MET A 98 -4.45 -1.54 -7.60
CA MET A 98 -4.48 -0.93 -8.93
C MET A 98 -5.69 -0.02 -9.13
N HIS A 99 -6.81 -0.32 -8.47
CA HIS A 99 -8.09 0.36 -8.66
C HIS A 99 -8.51 1.07 -7.36
N PRO A 100 -8.64 2.41 -7.38
CA PRO A 100 -9.15 3.16 -6.23
C PRO A 100 -10.54 2.64 -5.83
N ARG A 101 -10.75 2.37 -4.54
CA ARG A 101 -12.08 2.06 -4.00
C ARG A 101 -12.82 3.38 -3.78
N LEU A 102 -14.13 3.42 -4.07
CA LEU A 102 -14.98 4.59 -3.81
C LEU A 102 -14.86 5.11 -2.37
N SER A 103 -14.71 4.22 -1.39
CA SER A 103 -14.50 4.58 0.02
C SER A 103 -13.18 5.31 0.32
N ALA A 104 -12.20 5.26 -0.58
CA ALA A 104 -10.93 5.97 -0.46
C ALA A 104 -10.97 7.38 -1.08
N ILE A 105 -12.03 7.69 -1.82
CA ILE A 105 -12.28 9.02 -2.35
C ILE A 105 -13.10 9.75 -1.28
N GLU A 106 -12.56 10.83 -0.72
CA GLU A 106 -13.28 11.66 0.24
C GLU A 106 -14.55 12.20 -0.43
N HIS A 107 -15.70 11.61 -0.10
CA HIS A 107 -17.02 12.11 -0.52
C HIS A 107 -17.54 13.22 0.42
N THR A 108 -16.75 13.56 1.43
CA THR A 108 -17.03 14.58 2.43
C THR A 108 -15.78 15.45 2.62
N GLY A 109 -15.96 16.75 2.79
CA GLY A 109 -14.91 17.66 3.23
C GLY A 109 -14.43 17.33 4.65
N LYS A 110 -13.39 18.07 5.08
CA LYS A 110 -12.79 17.94 6.41
C LYS A 110 -13.86 17.86 7.51
N ASP A 111 -13.72 16.88 8.41
CA ASP A 111 -14.62 16.64 9.54
C ASP A 111 -16.08 16.28 9.15
N GLY A 112 -16.27 15.70 7.95
CA GLY A 112 -17.61 15.30 7.47
C GLY A 112 -18.44 16.48 6.92
N ALA A 113 -17.83 17.65 6.77
CA ALA A 113 -18.47 18.80 6.13
C ALA A 113 -18.79 18.49 4.66
N PRO A 114 -19.73 19.21 4.02
CA PRO A 114 -19.89 19.16 2.58
C PRO A 114 -18.57 19.44 1.87
N LEU A 115 -18.31 18.74 0.76
CA LEU A 115 -17.15 19.03 -0.09
C LEU A 115 -17.18 20.51 -0.48
N GLN A 116 -16.12 21.24 -0.15
CA GLN A 116 -15.93 22.62 -0.59
C GLN A 116 -15.65 22.57 -2.10
N SER A 117 -16.71 22.51 -2.92
CA SER A 117 -16.63 22.73 -4.35
C SER A 117 -16.41 24.22 -4.61
N GLY A 118 -15.28 24.73 -4.16
CA GLY A 118 -14.86 26.09 -4.43
C GLY A 118 -14.37 26.15 -5.87
N VAL A 119 -15.06 26.92 -6.72
CA VAL A 119 -14.37 27.52 -7.87
C VAL A 119 -13.20 28.28 -7.26
N LEU A 120 -11.98 27.88 -7.61
CA LEU A 120 -10.80 28.69 -7.33
C LEU A 120 -10.96 29.95 -8.18
N VAL A 121 -11.70 30.93 -7.67
CA VAL A 121 -11.60 32.30 -8.14
C VAL A 121 -10.24 32.76 -7.65
N VAL A 122 -9.22 32.51 -8.46
CA VAL A 122 -7.95 33.22 -8.34
C VAL A 122 -8.36 34.69 -8.36
N PRO A 123 -8.14 35.45 -7.28
CA PRO A 123 -8.34 36.89 -7.34
C PRO A 123 -7.47 37.36 -8.50
N SER A 124 -8.09 37.94 -9.53
CA SER A 124 -7.38 38.56 -10.66
C SER A 124 -6.10 39.18 -10.12
N ALA A 125 -4.95 38.69 -10.61
CA ALA A 125 -3.62 38.93 -10.06
C ALA A 125 -3.55 40.22 -9.22
N MET A 126 -3.30 40.11 -7.91
CA MET A 126 -3.07 41.28 -7.07
C MET A 126 -2.09 42.20 -7.78
N SER A 127 -2.36 43.50 -7.76
CA SER A 127 -1.46 44.47 -8.37
C SER A 127 -0.07 44.36 -7.74
N VAL A 128 0.97 44.67 -8.50
CA VAL A 128 2.37 44.59 -8.04
C VAL A 128 2.56 45.39 -6.75
N ASP A 129 1.84 46.50 -6.62
CA ASP A 129 1.88 47.39 -5.45
C ASP A 129 1.31 46.73 -4.17
N GLU A 130 0.26 45.92 -4.30
CA GLU A 130 -0.33 45.16 -3.17
C GLU A 130 0.59 44.04 -2.70
N TRP A 131 1.37 43.43 -3.61
CA TRP A 131 2.38 42.44 -3.28
C TRP A 131 3.56 43.04 -2.51
N GLU A 132 4.05 44.23 -2.90
CA GLU A 132 5.17 44.89 -2.23
C GLU A 132 4.82 45.33 -0.80
N GLN A 133 3.61 45.81 -0.54
CA GLN A 133 3.19 46.19 0.80
C GLN A 133 3.06 44.98 1.74
N ALA A 134 2.49 43.88 1.27
CA ALA A 134 2.37 42.65 2.07
C ALA A 134 3.73 42.03 2.42
N ALA A 135 4.75 42.22 1.57
CA ALA A 135 6.11 41.77 1.83
C ALA A 135 6.88 42.65 2.84
N GLN A 136 6.54 43.94 2.94
CA GLN A 136 7.21 44.89 3.84
C GLN A 136 6.63 44.89 5.26
N THR A 137 5.39 44.44 5.46
CA THR A 137 4.81 44.31 6.79
C THR A 137 5.21 42.99 7.45
N LYS A 138 6.47 42.85 7.83
CA LYS A 138 6.91 41.83 8.78
C LYS A 138 7.70 42.51 9.90
N PRO A 139 7.31 42.38 11.18
CA PRO A 139 8.13 42.84 12.29
C PRO A 139 9.41 42.02 12.43
#